data_AF-I4G9K9-F1
#
_entry.id   AF-I4G9K9-F1
#
_cell.length_a   1.000
_cell.length_b   1.000
_cell.length_c   1.000
_cell.angle_alpha   90.00
_cell.angle_beta   90.00
_cell.angle_gamma   90.00
#
_symmetry.space_group_name_H-M   'P 1'
#
loop_
_entity.id
_entity.type
_entity.pdbx_description
1 polymer ?
#
loop_
_entity_poly.entity_id
_entity_poly.type
_entity_poly.pdbx_seq_one_letter_code
_entity_poly.pdbx_strand_id
1 'polypeptide(L)'
;MIMVRNRDGSENSAGLEKLRELICRRVALVDPNLVQTLEGAVSGLDSPAVFDSPETLKLLCLMSGGHVRNLMQLIQKAIDWTDQLPITAKAARRAIEETRETYRKTVQEHQWEVLARVCHIREANNDAEHLRLLLNRCLLEYRYYDENETLQVWCNIHPLIEGISRFQDALARVQAL
;
A
#
# COMPACT_ATOMS: atom_id res chain seq x y z
N MET A 1 5.67 -5.98 -7.17
CA MET A 1 5.67 -5.11 -5.98
C MET A 1 6.41 -5.80 -4.85
N ILE A 2 6.86 -5.06 -3.83
CA ILE A 2 7.28 -5.68 -2.56
C ILE A 2 6.03 -6.29 -1.92
N MET A 3 6.06 -7.55 -1.50
CA MET A 3 4.87 -8.17 -0.90
C MET A 3 4.64 -7.61 0.50
N VAL A 4 3.54 -6.89 0.71
CA VAL A 4 3.09 -6.46 2.06
C VAL A 4 2.01 -7.37 2.62
N ARG A 5 1.39 -8.15 1.74
CA ARG A 5 0.50 -9.27 2.06
C ARG A 5 0.91 -10.48 1.23
N ASN A 6 0.74 -11.67 1.78
CA ASN A 6 0.86 -12.93 1.08
C ASN A 6 -0.37 -13.16 0.19
N ARG A 7 -0.30 -14.19 -0.67
CA ARG A 7 -1.41 -14.54 -1.58
C ARG A 7 -2.70 -14.90 -0.83
N ASP A 8 -2.61 -15.41 0.39
CA ASP A 8 -3.75 -15.71 1.26
C ASP A 8 -4.33 -14.47 1.98
N GLY A 9 -3.69 -13.31 1.83
CA GLY A 9 -4.08 -12.04 2.47
C GLY A 9 -3.44 -11.78 3.84
N SER A 10 -2.74 -12.75 4.42
CA SER A 10 -1.96 -12.56 5.65
C SER A 10 -0.85 -11.53 5.43
N GLU A 11 -0.42 -10.85 6.48
CA GLU A 11 0.65 -9.85 6.38
C GLU A 11 1.99 -10.50 6.03
N ASN A 12 2.75 -9.87 5.14
CA ASN A 12 4.11 -10.31 4.81
C ASN A 12 5.11 -9.47 5.60
N SER A 13 5.58 -10.00 6.73
CA SER A 13 6.50 -9.30 7.64
C SER A 13 7.82 -8.92 6.96
N ALA A 14 8.37 -9.78 6.10
CA ALA A 14 9.63 -9.52 5.41
C ALA A 14 9.55 -8.33 4.46
N GLY A 15 8.46 -8.19 3.71
CA GLY A 15 8.27 -7.06 2.82
C GLY A 15 7.85 -5.79 3.56
N LEU A 16 7.08 -5.88 4.66
CA LEU A 16 6.84 -4.74 5.54
C LEU A 16 8.15 -4.19 6.12
N GLU A 17 9.03 -5.07 6.60
CA GLU A 17 10.36 -4.71 7.07
C GLU A 17 11.20 -4.08 5.95
N LYS A 18 11.11 -4.60 4.73
CA LYS A 18 11.82 -4.04 3.58
C LYS A 18 11.37 -2.63 3.23
N LEU A 19 10.06 -2.35 3.32
CA LEU A 19 9.54 -1.00 3.13
C LEU A 19 9.98 -0.08 4.26
N ARG A 20 9.93 -0.55 5.50
CA ARG A 20 10.41 0.19 6.68
C ARG A 20 11.88 0.58 6.52
N GLU A 21 12.74 -0.36 6.10
CA GLU A 21 14.15 -0.11 5.81
C GLU A 21 14.34 1.00 4.75
N LEU A 22 13.53 1.01 3.69
CA LEU A 22 13.56 2.07 2.68
C LEU A 22 13.20 3.44 3.28
N ILE A 23 12.24 3.50 4.21
CA ILE A 23 11.90 4.74 4.93
C ILE A 23 13.04 5.15 5.85
N CYS A 24 13.63 4.24 6.62
CA CYS A 24 14.80 4.52 7.46
C CYS A 24 15.92 5.17 6.63
N ARG A 25 16.24 4.59 5.47
CA ARG A 25 17.27 5.12 4.57
C ARG A 25 16.93 6.52 4.06
N ARG A 26 15.65 6.81 3.79
CA ARG A 26 15.20 8.15 3.36
C ARG A 26 15.31 9.18 4.48
N VAL A 27 14.85 8.81 5.68
CA VAL A 27 14.92 9.67 6.88
C VAL A 27 16.37 9.98 7.24
N ALA A 28 17.26 8.99 7.17
CA ALA A 28 18.69 9.15 7.46
C ALA A 28 19.39 10.18 6.54
N LEU A 29 18.88 10.40 5.31
CA LEU A 29 19.41 11.43 4.41
C LEU A 29 19.02 12.86 4.83
N VAL A 30 17.98 13.00 5.65
CA VAL A 30 17.51 14.29 6.16
C VAL A 30 18.13 14.56 7.53
N ASP A 31 17.97 13.62 8.46
CA ASP A 31 18.58 13.64 9.79
C ASP A 31 18.74 12.20 10.32
N PRO A 32 19.99 11.72 10.53
CA PRO A 32 20.24 10.41 11.12
C PRO A 32 19.63 10.17 12.50
N ASN A 33 19.42 11.23 13.30
CA ASN A 33 18.82 11.09 14.64
C ASN A 33 17.35 10.70 14.58
N LEU A 34 16.64 11.12 13.53
CA LEU A 34 15.22 10.77 13.32
C LEU A 34 15.01 9.27 13.02
N VAL A 35 16.05 8.53 12.65
CA VAL A 35 15.95 7.07 12.48
C VAL A 35 15.66 6.37 13.81
N GLN A 36 16.20 6.90 14.91
CA GLN A 36 15.99 6.33 16.25
C GLN A 36 14.57 6.56 16.75
N THR A 37 13.94 7.65 16.29
CA THR A 37 12.57 8.03 16.66
C THR A 37 11.57 7.78 15.53
N LEU A 38 11.89 6.88 14.58
CA LEU A 38 11.08 6.67 13.38
C LEU A 38 9.61 6.35 13.73
N GLU A 39 9.40 5.44 14.66
CA GLU A 39 8.09 4.86 14.98
C GLU A 39 7.61 5.23 16.39
N GLY A 40 8.14 6.32 16.97
CA GLY A 40 7.74 6.81 18.29
C GLY A 40 8.84 7.59 18.99
N ALA A 41 8.48 8.23 20.11
CA ALA A 41 9.44 8.95 20.93
C ALA A 41 10.35 7.96 21.69
N VAL A 42 11.63 8.30 21.82
CA VAL A 42 12.61 7.52 22.58
C VAL A 42 13.03 8.32 23.81
N SER A 43 12.92 7.72 24.99
CA SER A 43 13.32 8.36 26.25
C SER A 43 14.79 8.77 26.21
N GLY A 44 15.07 10.06 26.46
CA GLY A 44 16.43 10.61 26.47
C GLY A 44 16.92 11.16 25.12
N LEU A 45 16.08 11.15 24.08
CA LEU A 45 16.34 11.87 22.83
C LEU A 45 15.45 13.10 22.72
N ASP A 46 16.04 14.25 22.38
CA ASP A 46 15.31 15.51 22.15
C ASP A 46 14.72 15.61 20.73
N SER A 47 14.93 14.58 19.89
CA SER A 47 14.39 14.54 18.52
C SER A 47 12.91 14.15 18.52
N PRO A 48 12.05 14.81 17.74
CA PRO A 48 10.66 14.40 17.60
C PRO A 48 10.55 13.03 16.92
N ALA A 49 9.44 12.33 17.15
CA ALA A 49 9.14 11.11 16.42
C ALA A 49 8.76 11.41 14.96
N VAL A 50 9.15 10.56 14.00
CA VAL A 50 8.73 10.74 12.60
C VAL A 50 7.26 10.34 12.42
N PHE A 51 6.89 9.19 12.98
CA PHE A 51 5.51 8.70 13.08
C PHE A 51 5.08 8.64 14.54
N ASP A 52 3.80 8.85 14.81
CA ASP A 52 3.26 8.81 16.17
C ASP A 52 3.28 7.41 16.79
N SER A 53 3.21 6.38 15.95
CA SER A 53 3.36 4.99 16.34
C SER A 53 3.83 4.08 15.19
N PRO A 54 4.29 2.85 15.48
CA PRO A 54 4.63 1.87 14.45
C PRO A 54 3.44 1.51 13.55
N GLU A 55 2.23 1.53 14.10
CA GLU A 55 1.01 1.23 13.36
C GLU A 55 0.73 2.26 12.26
N THR A 56 1.10 3.53 12.45
CA THR A 56 0.92 4.56 11.43
C THR A 56 1.81 4.33 10.21
N LEU A 57 3.09 4.00 10.42
CA LEU A 57 3.99 3.65 9.32
C LEU A 57 3.53 2.35 8.64
N LYS A 58 3.21 1.32 9.44
CA LYS A 58 2.70 0.05 8.94
C LYS A 58 1.44 0.23 8.09
N LEU A 59 0.50 1.09 8.50
CA LEU A 59 -0.71 1.39 7.75
C LEU A 59 -0.39 1.97 6.36
N LEU A 60 0.52 2.93 6.27
CA LEU A 60 0.95 3.51 4.99
C LEU A 60 1.65 2.48 4.10
N CYS A 61 2.50 1.63 4.69
CA CYS A 61 3.13 0.50 4.00
C CYS A 61 2.08 -0.46 3.41
N LEU A 62 1.11 -0.89 4.21
CA LEU A 62 0.02 -1.76 3.76
C LEU A 62 -0.80 -1.10 2.64
N MET A 63 -1.18 0.17 2.80
CA MET A 63 -2.01 0.88 1.83
C MET A 63 -1.30 1.20 0.52
N SER A 64 0.03 1.17 0.50
CA SER A 64 0.83 1.32 -0.73
C SER A 64 0.77 0.08 -1.65
N GLY A 65 0.30 -1.07 -1.14
CA GLY A 65 0.39 -2.36 -1.84
C GLY A 65 1.83 -2.77 -2.16
N GLY A 66 2.81 -2.21 -1.44
CA GLY A 66 4.24 -2.41 -1.67
C GLY A 66 4.79 -1.84 -2.98
N HIS A 67 4.07 -0.90 -3.60
CA HIS A 67 4.61 -0.07 -4.66
C HIS A 67 5.35 1.13 -4.05
N VAL A 68 6.69 1.12 -4.09
CA VAL A 68 7.55 2.11 -3.41
C VAL A 68 7.20 3.56 -3.76
N ARG A 69 6.89 3.84 -5.04
CA ARG A 69 6.48 5.21 -5.44
C ARG A 69 5.13 5.61 -4.82
N ASN A 70 4.17 4.69 -4.71
CA ASN A 70 2.88 4.98 -4.06
C ASN A 70 3.09 5.18 -2.56
N LEU A 71 3.98 4.43 -1.93
CA LEU A 71 4.36 4.65 -0.53
C LEU A 71 4.94 6.06 -0.32
N MET A 72 5.87 6.50 -1.17
CA MET A 72 6.44 7.85 -1.06
C MET A 72 5.37 8.93 -1.25
N GLN A 73 4.45 8.74 -2.20
CA GLN A 73 3.35 9.68 -2.44
C GLN A 73 2.35 9.73 -1.28
N LEU A 74 2.04 8.58 -0.67
CA LEU A 74 1.17 8.51 0.50
C LEU A 74 1.81 9.19 1.72
N ILE A 75 3.10 8.97 1.96
CA ILE A 75 3.84 9.64 3.02
C ILE A 75 3.90 11.14 2.77
N GLN A 76 4.20 11.58 1.54
CA GLN A 76 4.19 13.00 1.19
C GLN A 76 2.81 13.63 1.47
N LYS A 77 1.72 13.00 1.05
CA LYS A 77 0.37 13.48 1.36
C LYS A 77 0.09 13.53 2.87
N ALA A 78 0.61 12.58 3.65
CA ALA A 78 0.46 12.61 5.10
C ALA A 78 1.25 13.77 5.71
N ILE A 79 2.43 14.09 5.17
CA ILE A 79 3.22 15.27 5.55
C ILE A 79 2.47 16.56 5.22
N ASP A 80 1.77 16.64 4.09
CA ASP A 80 0.96 17.82 3.74
C ASP A 80 -0.15 18.12 4.77
N TRP A 81 -0.54 17.12 5.58
CA TRP A 81 -1.49 17.23 6.69
C TRP A 81 -0.82 17.36 8.07
N THR A 82 0.49 17.55 8.12
CA THR A 82 1.31 17.55 9.34
C THR A 82 2.18 18.81 9.40
N ASP A 83 1.80 19.77 10.25
CA ASP A 83 2.56 21.02 10.42
C ASP A 83 3.90 20.80 11.16
N GLN A 84 3.86 19.93 12.18
CA GLN A 84 5.02 19.52 12.97
C GLN A 84 4.97 18.02 13.21
N LEU A 85 6.13 17.39 13.22
CA LEU A 85 6.26 15.97 13.55
C LEU A 85 5.69 15.68 14.96
N PRO A 86 5.07 14.49 15.16
CA PRO A 86 5.03 13.34 14.25
C PRO A 86 3.93 13.36 13.18
N ILE A 87 4.14 12.60 12.10
CA ILE A 87 3.07 12.19 11.18
C ILE A 87 2.10 11.30 11.97
N THR A 88 0.87 11.78 12.11
CA THR A 88 -0.14 11.11 12.94
C THR A 88 -0.97 10.09 12.16
N ALA A 89 -1.59 9.15 12.87
CA ALA A 89 -2.57 8.23 12.30
C ALA A 89 -3.74 8.97 11.60
N LYS A 90 -4.10 10.17 12.09
CA LYS A 90 -5.12 11.03 11.45
C LYS A 90 -4.64 11.58 10.11
N ALA A 91 -3.41 12.07 10.04
CA ALA A 91 -2.80 12.56 8.80
C ALA A 91 -2.66 11.43 7.77
N ALA A 92 -2.20 10.25 8.20
CA ALA A 92 -2.12 9.06 7.37
C ALA A 92 -3.49 8.65 6.79
N ARG A 93 -4.55 8.62 7.62
CA ARG A 93 -5.92 8.33 7.16
C ARG A 93 -6.43 9.34 6.13
N ARG A 94 -6.14 10.63 6.30
CA ARG A 94 -6.50 11.67 5.30
C ARG A 94 -5.79 11.44 3.97
N ALA A 95 -4.49 11.17 4.01
CA ALA A 95 -3.70 10.85 2.81
C ALA A 95 -4.26 9.62 2.07
N ILE A 96 -4.64 8.58 2.82
CA ILE A 96 -5.28 7.36 2.30
C ILE A 96 -6.59 7.68 1.60
N GLU A 97 -7.50 8.43 2.24
CA GLU A 97 -8.82 8.73 1.67
C GLU A 97 -8.74 9.65 0.45
N GLU A 98 -7.84 10.63 0.44
CA GLU A 98 -7.62 11.45 -0.76
C GLU A 98 -7.05 10.63 -1.92
N THR A 99 -6.14 9.71 -1.63
CA THR A 99 -5.57 8.84 -2.67
C THR A 99 -6.61 7.83 -3.16
N ARG A 100 -7.48 7.34 -2.27
CA ARG A 100 -8.64 6.49 -2.62
C ARG A 100 -9.59 7.20 -3.60
N GLU A 101 -9.82 8.50 -3.41
CA GLU A 101 -10.63 9.30 -4.34
C GLU A 101 -10.03 9.35 -5.76
N THR A 102 -8.70 9.38 -5.89
CA THR A 102 -8.02 9.27 -7.20
C THR A 102 -8.35 7.95 -7.88
N TYR A 103 -8.34 6.84 -7.15
CA TYR A 103 -8.73 5.53 -7.68
C TYR A 103 -10.20 5.49 -8.09
N ARG A 104 -11.10 6.07 -7.27
CA ARG A 104 -12.53 6.17 -7.57
C ARG A 104 -12.81 6.88 -8.90
N LYS A 105 -12.02 7.91 -9.22
CA LYS A 105 -12.10 8.66 -10.49
C LYS A 105 -11.40 7.96 -11.67
N THR A 106 -10.43 7.12 -11.38
CA THR A 106 -9.61 6.44 -12.41
C THR A 106 -10.28 5.18 -12.95
N VAL A 107 -10.99 4.44 -12.10
CA VAL A 107 -11.66 3.19 -12.47
C VAL A 107 -12.94 3.49 -13.24
N GLN A 108 -13.06 2.98 -14.45
CA GLN A 108 -14.27 3.10 -15.27
C GLN A 108 -15.32 2.06 -14.84
N GLU A 109 -16.59 2.32 -15.15
CA GLU A 109 -17.70 1.54 -14.59
C GLU A 109 -17.62 0.03 -14.90
N HIS A 110 -17.27 -0.34 -16.13
CA HIS A 110 -17.14 -1.75 -16.51
C HIS A 110 -15.92 -2.45 -15.88
N GLN A 111 -14.97 -1.69 -15.33
CA GLN A 111 -13.73 -2.24 -14.76
C GLN A 111 -13.90 -2.73 -13.32
N TRP A 112 -14.95 -2.29 -12.60
CA TRP A 112 -15.20 -2.76 -11.23
C TRP A 112 -15.38 -4.28 -11.16
N GLU A 113 -16.09 -4.86 -12.13
CA GLU A 113 -16.29 -6.30 -12.22
C GLU A 113 -15.01 -7.05 -12.62
N VAL A 114 -14.18 -6.46 -13.49
CA VAL A 114 -12.87 -7.00 -13.85
C VAL A 114 -11.97 -7.08 -12.62
N LEU A 115 -11.90 -5.99 -11.83
CA LEU A 115 -11.14 -5.93 -10.59
C LEU A 115 -11.64 -6.95 -9.56
N ALA A 116 -12.96 -7.10 -9.42
CA ALA A 116 -13.58 -8.09 -8.54
C ALA A 116 -13.19 -9.53 -8.91
N ARG A 117 -13.26 -9.88 -10.20
CA ARG A 117 -12.85 -11.21 -10.69
C ARG A 117 -11.37 -11.49 -10.45
N VAL A 118 -10.49 -10.53 -10.74
CA VAL A 118 -9.05 -10.68 -10.47
C VAL A 118 -8.78 -10.83 -8.97
N CYS A 119 -9.47 -10.07 -8.12
CA CYS A 119 -9.35 -10.21 -6.66
C CYS A 119 -9.78 -11.60 -6.17
N HIS A 120 -10.83 -12.17 -6.77
CA HIS A 120 -11.37 -13.47 -6.37
C HIS A 120 -10.51 -14.64 -6.85
N ILE A 121 -10.13 -14.65 -8.14
CA ILE A 121 -9.42 -15.77 -8.79
C ILE A 121 -7.89 -15.67 -8.54
N ARG A 122 -7.38 -14.46 -8.32
CA ARG A 122 -5.94 -14.12 -8.18
C ARG A 122 -5.07 -14.52 -9.38
N GLU A 123 -5.67 -14.59 -10.57
CA GLU A 123 -4.97 -14.88 -11.81
C GLU A 123 -4.70 -13.62 -12.63
N ALA A 124 -3.57 -13.63 -13.33
CA ALA A 124 -3.20 -12.60 -14.27
C ALA A 124 -3.76 -12.94 -15.65
N ASN A 125 -4.52 -12.01 -16.24
CA ASN A 125 -4.94 -12.12 -17.64
C ASN A 125 -4.01 -11.23 -18.48
N ASN A 126 -3.76 -11.61 -19.73
CA ASN A 126 -2.96 -10.79 -20.66
C ASN A 126 -3.85 -10.01 -21.65
N ASP A 127 -5.07 -9.67 -21.24
CA ASP A 127 -5.97 -8.85 -22.05
C ASP A 127 -5.67 -7.35 -21.90
N ALA A 128 -6.12 -6.55 -22.87
CA ALA A 128 -5.85 -5.12 -22.91
C ALA A 128 -6.37 -4.36 -21.68
N GLU A 129 -7.48 -4.79 -21.09
CA GLU A 129 -8.06 -4.17 -19.90
C GLU A 129 -7.23 -4.48 -18.66
N HIS A 130 -6.75 -5.71 -18.51
CA HIS A 130 -5.85 -6.10 -17.44
C HIS A 130 -4.54 -5.30 -17.49
N LEU A 131 -3.92 -5.18 -18.67
CA LEU A 131 -2.71 -4.38 -18.86
C LEU A 131 -2.95 -2.89 -18.53
N ARG A 132 -4.11 -2.34 -18.91
CA ARG A 132 -4.51 -0.97 -18.56
C ARG A 132 -4.67 -0.78 -17.06
N LEU A 133 -5.25 -1.76 -16.36
CA LEU A 133 -5.40 -1.75 -14.90
C LEU A 133 -4.07 -1.91 -14.16
N LEU A 134 -3.10 -2.63 -14.73
CA LEU A 134 -1.73 -2.64 -14.22
C LEU A 134 -1.06 -1.27 -14.45
N LEU A 135 -1.23 -0.67 -15.63
CA LEU A 135 -0.64 0.63 -15.98
C LEU A 135 -1.10 1.74 -15.05
N ASN A 136 -2.39 1.84 -14.77
CA ASN A 136 -2.96 2.83 -13.84
C ASN A 136 -2.86 2.40 -12.36
N ARG A 137 -2.20 1.28 -12.07
CA ARG A 137 -1.97 0.74 -10.71
C ARG A 137 -3.24 0.42 -9.94
N CYS A 138 -4.35 0.15 -10.63
CA CYS A 138 -5.53 -0.44 -10.01
C CYS A 138 -5.33 -1.93 -9.72
N LEU A 139 -4.51 -2.60 -10.52
CA LEU A 139 -3.93 -3.91 -10.25
C LEU A 139 -2.45 -3.79 -9.90
N LEU A 140 -2.01 -4.71 -9.05
CA LEU A 140 -0.63 -4.85 -8.60
C LEU A 140 -0.18 -6.29 -8.84
N GLU A 141 0.90 -6.45 -9.60
CA GLU A 141 1.55 -7.74 -9.81
C GLU A 141 2.65 -7.96 -8.76
N TYR A 142 2.63 -9.11 -8.12
CA TYR A 142 3.63 -9.58 -7.17
C TYR A 142 4.39 -10.75 -7.77
N ARG A 143 5.71 -10.73 -7.60
CA ARG A 143 6.63 -11.72 -8.16
C ARG A 143 7.62 -12.10 -7.06
N TYR A 144 7.77 -13.38 -6.78
CA TYR A 144 8.77 -13.88 -5.83
C TYR A 144 9.18 -15.30 -6.20
N TYR A 145 10.32 -15.75 -5.67
CA TYR A 145 10.75 -17.14 -5.78
C TYR A 145 10.34 -17.86 -4.49
N ASP A 146 9.70 -19.02 -4.62
CA ASP A 146 9.41 -19.88 -3.47
C ASP A 146 10.66 -20.69 -3.05
N GLU A 147 10.49 -21.55 -2.05
CA GLU A 147 11.57 -22.39 -1.50
C GLU A 147 12.19 -23.34 -2.52
N ASN A 148 11.49 -23.64 -3.61
CA ASN A 148 11.97 -24.50 -4.70
C ASN A 148 12.57 -23.67 -5.86
N GLU A 149 12.89 -22.39 -5.62
CA GLU A 149 13.35 -21.43 -6.64
C GLU A 149 12.38 -21.30 -7.83
N THR A 150 11.09 -21.60 -7.62
CA THR A 150 10.08 -21.44 -8.65
C THR A 150 9.50 -20.04 -8.60
N LEU A 151 9.46 -19.37 -9.75
CA LEU A 151 8.89 -18.04 -9.88
C LEU A 151 7.36 -18.13 -9.70
N GLN A 152 6.87 -17.51 -8.63
CA GLN A 152 5.46 -17.31 -8.36
C GLN A 152 5.06 -15.89 -8.80
N VAL A 153 3.98 -15.81 -9.58
CA VAL A 153 3.40 -14.55 -10.03
C VAL A 153 1.91 -14.54 -9.71
N TRP A 154 1.44 -13.46 -9.10
CA TRP A 154 0.01 -13.28 -8.84
C TRP A 154 -0.35 -11.80 -8.88
N CYS A 155 -1.62 -11.52 -9.17
CA CYS A 155 -2.16 -10.17 -9.16
C CYS A 155 -3.15 -9.99 -8.03
N ASN A 156 -3.20 -8.77 -7.50
CA ASN A 156 -4.27 -8.32 -6.65
C ASN A 156 -4.68 -6.91 -7.02
N ILE A 157 -5.83 -6.48 -6.52
CA ILE A 157 -6.22 -5.08 -6.61
C ILE A 157 -5.35 -4.21 -5.69
N HIS A 158 -5.30 -2.92 -5.96
CA HIS A 158 -4.67 -1.96 -5.07
C HIS A 158 -5.44 -1.89 -3.73
N PRO A 159 -4.78 -1.88 -2.56
CA PRO A 159 -5.47 -1.86 -1.26
C PRO A 159 -6.42 -0.66 -1.07
N LEU A 160 -6.09 0.48 -1.66
CA LEU A 160 -6.96 1.65 -1.68
C LEU A 160 -8.27 1.43 -2.48
N ILE A 161 -8.36 0.42 -3.34
CA ILE A 161 -9.60 0.05 -4.03
C ILE A 161 -10.48 -0.83 -3.15
N GLU A 162 -9.90 -1.66 -2.27
CA GLU A 162 -10.64 -2.62 -1.42
C GLU A 162 -11.72 -1.94 -0.55
N GLY A 163 -11.46 -0.71 -0.11
CA GLY A 163 -12.41 0.09 0.68
C GLY A 163 -13.38 0.97 -0.12
N ILE A 164 -13.46 0.81 -1.44
CA ILE A 164 -14.43 1.54 -2.28
C ILE A 164 -15.72 0.72 -2.39
N SER A 165 -16.86 1.33 -2.03
CA SER A 165 -18.17 0.64 -2.04
C SER A 165 -18.51 0.00 -3.39
N ARG A 166 -18.28 0.70 -4.50
CA ARG A 166 -18.50 0.14 -5.85
C ARG A 166 -17.72 -1.16 -6.10
N PHE A 167 -16.49 -1.24 -5.59
CA PHE A 167 -15.70 -2.47 -5.68
C PHE A 167 -16.28 -3.57 -4.78
N GLN A 168 -16.66 -3.23 -3.55
CA GLN A 168 -17.27 -4.19 -2.61
C GLN A 168 -18.57 -4.78 -3.18
N ASP A 169 -19.42 -3.96 -3.79
CA ASP A 169 -20.64 -4.40 -4.45
C ASP A 169 -20.35 -5.33 -5.63
N ALA A 170 -19.33 -5.01 -6.44
CA ALA A 170 -18.91 -5.85 -7.56
C ALA A 170 -18.32 -7.20 -7.08
N LEU A 171 -17.53 -7.18 -6.01
CA LEU A 171 -16.95 -8.38 -5.41
C LEU A 171 -18.04 -9.30 -4.86
N ALA A 172 -19.03 -8.76 -4.15
CA ALA A 172 -20.15 -9.53 -3.63
C ALA A 172 -20.96 -10.21 -4.76
N ARG A 173 -21.16 -9.52 -5.89
CA ARG A 173 -21.82 -10.11 -7.07
C ARG A 173 -21.00 -11.26 -7.67
N VAL A 174 -19.70 -11.09 -7.82
CA VAL A 174 -18.81 -12.12 -8.38
C VAL A 174 -18.73 -13.35 -7.48
N GLN A 175 -18.75 -13.18 -6.15
CA GLN A 175 -18.70 -14.28 -5.18
C GLN A 175 -20.03 -15.05 -5.05
N ALA A 176 -21.14 -14.47 -5.51
CA ALA A 176 -22.45 -15.09 -5.48
C ALA A 176 -22.76 -15.93 -6.74
N LEU A 177 -21.86 -15.93 -7.73
CA LEU A 177 -21.91 -16.74 -8.95
C LEU A 177 -21.20 -18.09 -8.72
#